data_AF-A0AAV2IL33-F1
#
_entry.id   AF-A0AAV2IL33-F1
#
_cell.length_a   1.000
_cell.length_b   1.000
_cell.length_c   1.000
_cell.angle_alpha   90.00
_cell.angle_beta   90.00
_cell.angle_gamma   90.00
#
_symmetry.space_group_name_H-M   'P 1'
#
loop_
_entity.id
_entity.type
_entity.pdbx_description
1 polymer ?
#
loop_
_entity_poly.entity_id
_entity_poly.type
_entity_poly.pdbx_seq_one_letter_code
_entity_poly.pdbx_strand_id
1 'polypeptide(L)'
;MSQEMINLNILSANRDNTDVRIQSSYIPIDKNFKILRAGHHQGDRNIFDGRYCGFQCCAMALAIILRSSILPISDWTSDVVTQSMLAAHRFYAMVLYLQYVFQNPELLERAQDIFCYDLPGRYLRVQDFDVVKNCVSLFEKSFTLSYEAESPLFGTLMDNSNSKSPVEGPGKTLLDSLHQLFTFHNAGIFIAGGKSLAVISHGDKFYLFDSHSCGPVGEPTLDGKACVIQVETLSALANCCKRSAVDERLTYTVDHVDVTVCRDSPATK
;
A
#
# COMPACT_ATOMS: atom_id res chain seq x y z
N MET A 1 -2.72 3.27 -39.52
CA MET A 1 -3.39 2.05 -38.99
C MET A 1 -3.43 2.23 -37.47
N SER A 2 -4.23 3.19 -37.02
CA SER A 2 -5.59 3.02 -36.48
C SER A 2 -5.56 2.33 -35.10
N GLN A 3 -5.49 3.19 -34.07
CA GLN A 3 -5.97 2.94 -32.71
C GLN A 3 -7.33 2.22 -32.77
N GLU A 4 -7.41 0.98 -32.30
CA GLU A 4 -8.64 0.44 -31.68
C GLU A 4 -8.44 -0.95 -31.07
N MET A 5 -9.19 -1.16 -29.98
CA MET A 5 -9.59 -2.43 -29.34
C MET A 5 -8.65 -3.11 -28.33
N ILE A 6 -8.80 -2.70 -27.06
CA ILE A 6 -9.24 -3.65 -25.99
C ILE A 6 -10.27 -2.92 -25.12
N ASN A 7 -11.56 -3.04 -25.47
CA ASN A 7 -12.68 -2.73 -24.58
C ASN A 7 -13.06 -4.01 -23.84
N LEU A 8 -12.71 -4.12 -22.55
CA LEU A 8 -13.26 -5.13 -21.66
C LEU A 8 -14.49 -4.54 -20.96
N ASN A 9 -15.66 -4.96 -21.44
CA ASN A 9 -16.96 -4.69 -20.81
C ASN A 9 -16.96 -5.17 -19.35
N ILE A 10 -17.03 -4.23 -18.41
CA ILE A 10 -17.50 -4.49 -17.05
C ILE A 10 -18.68 -3.53 -16.79
N LEU A 11 -19.88 -4.12 -16.85
CA LEU A 11 -21.14 -3.71 -16.25
C LEU A 11 -21.38 -2.19 -16.12
N SER A 12 -22.17 -1.66 -17.05
CA SER A 12 -22.92 -0.42 -16.87
C SER A 12 -23.87 -0.55 -15.67
N ALA A 13 -23.49 -0.01 -14.53
CA ALA A 13 -24.43 0.26 -13.45
C ALA A 13 -25.23 1.53 -13.82
N ASN A 14 -26.55 1.37 -13.81
CA ASN A 14 -27.53 2.44 -14.00
C ASN A 14 -27.22 3.65 -13.13
N ARG A 15 -27.26 4.83 -13.75
CA ARG A 15 -27.32 6.12 -13.05
C ARG A 15 -28.72 6.29 -12.48
N ASP A 16 -28.95 5.74 -11.29
CA ASP A 16 -30.04 6.21 -10.45
C ASP A 16 -29.50 7.20 -9.42
N ASN A 17 -30.04 8.40 -9.53
CA ASN A 17 -29.79 9.56 -8.69
C ASN A 17 -30.41 9.31 -7.30
N THR A 18 -29.66 8.70 -6.40
CA THR A 18 -29.93 8.73 -4.96
C THR A 18 -28.65 9.06 -4.24
N ASP A 19 -28.72 10.09 -3.40
CA ASP A 19 -27.67 10.56 -2.49
C ASP A 19 -27.44 9.49 -1.40
N VAL A 20 -26.92 8.33 -1.80
CA VAL A 20 -26.51 7.26 -0.90
C VAL A 20 -25.24 7.77 -0.24
N ARG A 21 -25.37 8.34 0.95
CA ARG A 21 -24.23 8.49 1.86
C ARG A 21 -23.65 7.09 2.04
N ILE A 22 -22.55 6.81 1.36
CA ILE A 22 -21.76 5.59 1.58
C ILE A 22 -21.29 5.70 3.02
N GLN A 23 -21.97 5.00 3.92
CA GLN A 23 -21.61 4.99 5.31
C GLN A 23 -20.34 4.16 5.45
N SER A 24 -19.27 4.82 5.89
CA SER A 24 -18.02 4.22 6.30
C SER A 24 -18.24 2.91 7.06
N SER A 25 -17.51 1.85 6.71
CA SER A 25 -17.64 0.53 7.35
C SER A 25 -16.67 0.32 8.52
N TYR A 26 -16.10 1.39 9.06
CA TYR A 26 -15.23 1.31 10.23
C TYR A 26 -16.02 0.88 11.48
N ILE A 27 -15.52 -0.15 12.14
CA ILE A 27 -16.04 -0.69 13.38
C ILE A 27 -15.27 -0.05 14.54
N PRO A 28 -15.91 0.66 15.47
CA PRO A 28 -15.24 1.16 16.67
C PRO A 28 -14.88 -0.02 17.58
N ILE A 29 -13.60 -0.08 18.01
CA ILE A 29 -13.14 -1.02 19.05
C ILE A 29 -13.12 -0.31 20.40
N ASP A 30 -12.65 0.95 20.42
CA ASP A 30 -12.75 1.83 21.57
C ASP A 30 -12.93 3.30 21.12
N LYS A 31 -12.87 4.25 22.06
CA LYS A 31 -13.06 5.69 21.79
C LYS A 31 -12.06 6.25 20.76
N ASN A 32 -10.84 5.71 20.74
CA ASN A 32 -9.69 6.21 20.00
C ASN A 32 -9.17 5.20 18.95
N PHE A 33 -9.89 4.10 18.74
CA PHE A 33 -9.49 3.01 17.87
C PHE A 33 -10.68 2.53 17.05
N LYS A 34 -10.53 2.54 15.73
CA LYS A 34 -11.48 1.91 14.80
C LYS A 34 -10.75 0.98 13.85
N ILE A 35 -11.46 -0.03 13.35
CA ILE A 35 -10.92 -0.96 12.36
C ILE A 35 -11.89 -1.12 11.20
N LEU A 36 -11.35 -1.12 10.00
CA LEU A 36 -12.02 -1.50 8.77
C LEU A 36 -11.39 -2.79 8.27
N ARG A 37 -12.21 -3.80 7.96
CA ARG A 37 -11.76 -5.11 7.49
C ARG A 37 -12.02 -5.23 6.00
N ALA A 38 -11.01 -5.67 5.23
CA ALA A 38 -11.21 -6.08 3.84
C ALA A 38 -12.00 -7.40 3.77
N GLY A 39 -12.34 -7.84 2.56
CA GLY A 39 -12.94 -9.15 2.31
C GLY A 39 -11.96 -10.31 2.51
N HIS A 40 -10.67 -10.06 2.28
CA HIS A 40 -9.61 -11.08 2.18
C HIS A 40 -8.28 -10.56 2.75
N HIS A 41 -7.30 -11.47 2.91
CA HIS A 41 -5.90 -11.12 3.16
C HIS A 41 -5.05 -11.46 1.94
N GLN A 42 -3.86 -10.87 1.80
CA GLN A 42 -2.99 -11.03 0.63
C GLN A 42 -2.54 -12.47 0.31
N GLY A 43 -2.66 -13.38 1.29
CA GLY A 43 -2.27 -14.77 1.18
C GLY A 43 -3.42 -15.68 0.72
N ASP A 44 -4.63 -15.14 0.53
CA ASP A 44 -5.81 -15.89 0.10
C ASP A 44 -5.66 -16.33 -1.37
N ARG A 45 -5.33 -17.62 -1.55
CA ARG A 45 -5.10 -18.24 -2.87
C ARG A 45 -6.36 -18.44 -3.70
N ASN A 46 -7.54 -18.28 -3.11
CA ASN A 46 -8.80 -18.33 -3.88
C ASN A 46 -9.08 -17.01 -4.60
N ILE A 47 -8.39 -15.94 -4.20
CA ILE A 47 -8.65 -14.57 -4.66
C ILE A 47 -7.47 -14.02 -5.44
N PHE A 48 -6.26 -14.23 -4.92
CA PHE A 48 -5.03 -13.79 -5.55
C PHE A 48 -4.36 -14.97 -6.25
N ASP A 49 -3.69 -14.70 -7.38
CA ASP A 49 -2.89 -15.72 -8.04
C ASP A 49 -1.86 -16.28 -7.05
N GLY A 50 -1.93 -17.60 -6.83
CA GLY A 50 -1.06 -18.34 -5.92
C GLY A 50 0.43 -18.13 -6.18
N ARG A 51 0.83 -17.71 -7.38
CA ARG A 51 2.23 -17.35 -7.72
C ARG A 51 2.74 -16.14 -6.94
N TYR A 52 1.88 -15.15 -6.71
CA TYR A 52 2.26 -13.88 -6.07
C TYR A 52 1.76 -13.73 -4.64
N CYS A 53 0.83 -14.58 -4.20
CA CYS A 53 0.33 -14.61 -2.83
C CYS A 53 1.44 -14.55 -1.78
N GLY A 54 1.41 -13.52 -0.95
CA GLY A 54 2.34 -13.30 0.15
C GLY A 54 3.50 -12.35 -0.17
N PHE A 55 3.72 -11.96 -1.43
CA PHE A 55 4.83 -11.09 -1.83
C PHE A 55 4.41 -9.66 -2.18
N GLN A 56 3.11 -9.43 -2.36
CA GLN A 56 2.55 -8.21 -2.90
C GLN A 56 2.21 -7.13 -1.85
N CYS A 57 2.65 -7.30 -0.60
CA CYS A 57 2.39 -6.36 0.51
C CYS A 57 2.76 -4.91 0.18
N CYS A 58 3.94 -4.68 -0.39
CA CYS A 58 4.44 -3.33 -0.68
C CYS A 58 3.61 -2.64 -1.77
N ALA A 59 3.24 -3.36 -2.82
CA ALA A 59 2.35 -2.85 -3.87
C ALA A 59 0.94 -2.56 -3.32
N MET A 60 0.42 -3.39 -2.42
CA MET A 60 -0.85 -3.14 -1.73
C MET A 60 -0.78 -1.92 -0.82
N ALA A 61 0.32 -1.73 -0.08
CA ALA A 61 0.54 -0.54 0.73
C ALA A 61 0.56 0.72 -0.14
N LEU A 62 1.30 0.72 -1.26
CA LEU A 62 1.32 1.82 -2.21
C LEU A 62 -0.07 2.11 -2.79
N ALA A 63 -0.82 1.08 -3.21
CA ALA A 63 -2.16 1.25 -3.75
C ALA A 63 -3.14 1.87 -2.73
N ILE A 64 -2.98 1.58 -1.44
CA ILE A 64 -3.76 2.20 -0.37
C ILE A 64 -3.41 3.69 -0.21
N ILE A 65 -2.14 4.06 -0.30
CA ILE A 65 -1.70 5.46 -0.32
C ILE A 65 -2.24 6.19 -1.56
N LEU A 66 -2.19 5.57 -2.73
CA LEU A 66 -2.79 6.13 -3.96
C LEU A 66 -4.30 6.33 -3.80
N ARG A 67 -5.00 5.34 -3.24
CA ARG A 67 -6.45 5.42 -3.02
C ARG A 67 -6.82 6.55 -2.06
N SER A 68 -6.04 6.77 -1.00
CA SER A 68 -6.33 7.83 -0.03
C SER A 68 -6.16 9.24 -0.60
N SER A 69 -5.39 9.39 -1.69
CA SER A 69 -5.24 10.67 -2.39
C SER A 69 -6.46 11.07 -3.24
N ILE A 70 -7.35 10.12 -3.55
CA ILE A 70 -8.53 10.35 -4.41
C ILE A 70 -9.87 10.07 -3.69
N LEU A 71 -9.83 9.41 -2.54
CA LEU A 71 -11.02 9.07 -1.75
C LEU A 71 -10.68 9.19 -0.26
N PRO A 72 -11.37 10.05 0.52
CA PRO A 72 -11.11 10.21 1.94
C PRO A 72 -11.15 8.88 2.68
N ILE A 73 -10.06 8.55 3.38
CA ILE A 73 -9.90 7.27 4.07
C ILE A 73 -10.94 7.04 5.19
N SER A 74 -11.52 8.11 5.74
CA SER A 74 -12.62 8.06 6.70
C SER A 74 -13.90 7.43 6.15
N ASP A 75 -14.09 7.47 4.84
CA ASP A 75 -15.34 7.10 4.17
C ASP A 75 -15.27 5.71 3.56
N TRP A 76 -14.18 4.97 3.79
CA TRP A 76 -13.95 3.68 3.16
C TRP A 76 -14.86 2.57 3.69
N THR A 77 -15.17 1.65 2.78
CA THR A 77 -15.90 0.41 3.05
C THR A 77 -14.99 -0.80 2.87
N SER A 78 -15.48 -1.97 3.28
CA SER A 78 -14.76 -3.25 3.06
C SER A 78 -14.45 -3.46 1.59
N ASP A 79 -15.40 -3.10 0.71
CA ASP A 79 -15.25 -3.21 -0.74
C ASP A 79 -14.16 -2.29 -1.27
N VAL A 80 -14.06 -1.05 -0.77
CA VAL A 80 -12.99 -0.13 -1.19
C VAL A 80 -11.61 -0.74 -0.93
N VAL A 81 -11.37 -1.26 0.28
CA VAL A 81 -10.07 -1.88 0.62
C VAL A 81 -9.83 -3.14 -0.23
N THR A 82 -10.86 -3.95 -0.41
CA THR A 82 -10.77 -5.20 -1.20
C THR A 82 -10.44 -4.91 -2.67
N GLN A 83 -11.14 -3.97 -3.30
CA GLN A 83 -10.88 -3.58 -4.68
C GLN A 83 -9.51 -2.93 -4.83
N SER A 84 -9.06 -2.14 -3.85
CA SER A 84 -7.69 -1.62 -3.82
C SER A 84 -6.65 -2.73 -3.81
N MET A 85 -6.85 -3.78 -3.02
CA MET A 85 -5.95 -4.94 -2.97
C MET A 85 -5.94 -5.74 -4.28
N LEU A 86 -7.10 -5.93 -4.92
CA LEU A 86 -7.20 -6.63 -6.21
C LEU A 86 -6.48 -5.86 -7.32
N ALA A 87 -6.68 -4.54 -7.39
CA ALA A 87 -5.98 -3.69 -8.35
C ALA A 87 -4.46 -3.70 -8.10
N ALA A 88 -4.05 -3.63 -6.82
CA ALA A 88 -2.65 -3.69 -6.42
C ALA A 88 -1.96 -5.01 -6.80
N HIS A 89 -2.66 -6.14 -6.76
CA HIS A 89 -2.10 -7.42 -7.17
C HIS A 89 -1.75 -7.45 -8.66
N ARG A 90 -2.60 -6.88 -9.52
CA ARG A 90 -2.28 -6.72 -10.95
C ARG A 90 -1.13 -5.74 -11.17
N PHE A 91 -1.14 -4.64 -10.43
CA PHE A 91 -0.07 -3.65 -10.45
C PHE A 91 1.28 -4.24 -10.01
N TYR A 92 1.29 -5.10 -8.99
CA TYR A 92 2.47 -5.84 -8.55
C TYR A 92 3.08 -6.68 -9.68
N ALA A 93 2.25 -7.46 -10.39
CA ALA A 93 2.71 -8.26 -11.53
C ALA A 93 3.29 -7.37 -12.64
N MET A 94 2.65 -6.23 -12.92
CA MET A 94 3.15 -5.23 -13.88
C MET A 94 4.51 -4.66 -13.49
N VAL A 95 4.73 -4.34 -12.21
CA VAL A 95 6.03 -3.83 -11.73
C VAL A 95 7.12 -4.89 -11.96
N LEU A 96 6.89 -6.15 -11.59
CA LEU A 96 7.85 -7.23 -11.84
C LEU A 96 8.17 -7.39 -13.33
N TYR A 97 7.13 -7.38 -14.17
CA TYR A 97 7.27 -7.47 -15.62
C TYR A 97 8.11 -6.31 -16.19
N LEU A 98 7.81 -5.08 -15.81
CA LEU A 98 8.55 -3.91 -16.31
C LEU A 98 10.00 -3.91 -15.87
N GLN A 99 10.29 -4.33 -14.64
CA GLN A 99 11.68 -4.50 -14.18
C GLN A 99 12.42 -5.56 -14.98
N TYR A 100 11.77 -6.69 -15.27
CA TYR A 100 12.36 -7.75 -16.06
C TYR A 100 12.68 -7.30 -17.48
N VAL A 101 11.74 -6.63 -18.15
CA VAL A 101 11.94 -6.13 -19.52
C VAL A 101 12.92 -4.96 -19.58
N PHE A 102 12.97 -4.10 -18.55
CA PHE A 102 13.99 -3.04 -18.48
C PHE A 102 15.42 -3.61 -18.45
N GLN A 103 15.59 -4.78 -17.85
CA GLN A 103 16.86 -5.51 -17.84
C GLN A 103 17.11 -6.34 -19.11
N ASN A 104 16.07 -6.59 -19.91
CA ASN A 104 16.09 -7.44 -21.11
C ASN A 104 15.26 -6.77 -22.25
N PRO A 105 15.71 -5.63 -22.79
CA PRO A 105 14.89 -4.78 -23.67
C PRO A 105 14.47 -5.46 -24.98
N GLU A 106 15.22 -6.46 -25.45
CA GLU A 106 14.88 -7.28 -26.62
C GLU A 106 13.58 -8.08 -26.45
N LEU A 107 13.11 -8.24 -25.22
CA LEU A 107 11.88 -8.95 -24.90
C LEU A 107 10.64 -8.07 -25.04
N LEU A 108 10.79 -6.73 -25.05
CA LEU A 108 9.67 -5.80 -25.14
C LEU A 108 8.84 -5.99 -26.41
N GLU A 109 9.49 -6.21 -27.56
CA GLU A 109 8.82 -6.41 -28.85
C GLU A 109 8.12 -7.78 -28.96
N ARG A 110 8.46 -8.74 -28.08
CA ARG A 110 7.94 -10.11 -28.11
C ARG A 110 6.80 -10.32 -27.12
N ALA A 111 6.63 -9.41 -26.19
CA ALA A 111 5.61 -9.50 -25.17
C ALA A 111 4.24 -9.12 -25.73
N GLN A 112 3.30 -10.08 -25.66
CA GLN A 112 1.91 -9.87 -26.07
C GLN A 112 1.01 -9.38 -24.93
N ASP A 113 1.43 -9.60 -23.67
CA ASP A 113 0.74 -9.18 -22.44
C ASP A 113 1.72 -9.20 -21.24
N ILE A 114 1.40 -8.47 -20.16
CA ILE A 114 2.16 -8.40 -18.89
C ILE A 114 2.36 -9.78 -18.25
N PHE A 115 1.46 -10.74 -18.52
CA PHE A 115 1.53 -12.10 -17.99
C PHE A 115 2.27 -13.10 -18.89
N CYS A 116 2.91 -12.65 -19.99
CA CYS A 116 3.56 -13.57 -20.92
C CYS A 116 4.82 -14.25 -20.37
N TYR A 117 5.41 -13.71 -19.30
CA TYR A 117 6.57 -14.29 -18.63
C TYR A 117 6.18 -14.87 -17.27
N ASP A 118 6.58 -16.13 -17.03
CA ASP A 118 6.44 -16.81 -15.74
C ASP A 118 7.47 -16.30 -14.73
N LEU A 119 7.29 -15.05 -14.29
CA LEU A 119 8.19 -14.40 -13.34
C LEU A 119 7.87 -14.84 -11.90
N PRO A 120 8.86 -15.28 -11.11
CA PRO A 120 8.62 -15.64 -9.72
C PRO A 120 8.26 -14.42 -8.87
N GLY A 121 7.38 -14.61 -7.88
CA GLY A 121 7.08 -13.59 -6.88
C GLY A 121 8.30 -13.29 -6.00
N ARG A 122 8.47 -12.03 -5.63
CA ARG A 122 9.45 -11.53 -4.65
C ARG A 122 8.93 -10.32 -3.89
N TYR A 123 9.46 -10.08 -2.70
CA TYR A 123 9.17 -8.84 -1.97
C TYR A 123 9.70 -7.62 -2.73
N LEU A 124 8.86 -6.59 -2.82
CA LEU A 124 9.23 -5.29 -3.38
C LEU A 124 9.59 -4.31 -2.27
N ARG A 125 10.53 -3.41 -2.55
CA ARG A 125 10.80 -2.20 -1.77
C ARG A 125 10.21 -0.99 -2.47
N VAL A 126 10.19 0.18 -1.83
CA VAL A 126 9.67 1.41 -2.46
C VAL A 126 10.43 1.77 -3.73
N GLN A 127 11.76 1.55 -3.75
CA GLN A 127 12.63 1.81 -4.90
C GLN A 127 12.30 0.93 -6.10
N ASP A 128 11.67 -0.24 -5.90
CA ASP A 128 11.25 -1.09 -7.02
C ASP A 128 10.18 -0.42 -7.90
N PHE A 129 9.48 0.60 -7.39
CA PHE A 129 8.51 1.37 -8.15
C PHE A 129 9.15 2.40 -9.11
N ASP A 130 10.48 2.50 -9.17
CA ASP A 130 11.17 3.43 -10.08
C ASP A 130 10.81 3.22 -11.56
N VAL A 131 10.49 1.99 -11.96
CA VAL A 131 10.03 1.66 -13.32
C VAL A 131 8.68 2.26 -13.68
N VAL A 132 7.89 2.69 -12.69
CA VAL A 132 6.53 3.22 -12.86
C VAL A 132 6.32 4.58 -12.18
N LYS A 133 7.30 5.11 -11.44
CA LYS A 133 7.11 6.29 -10.58
C LYS A 133 6.56 7.53 -11.28
N ASN A 134 6.84 7.71 -12.57
CA ASN A 134 6.37 8.85 -13.35
C ASN A 134 4.98 8.64 -13.98
N CYS A 135 4.47 7.41 -14.00
CA CYS A 135 3.20 7.07 -14.63
C CYS A 135 2.62 5.80 -14.00
N VAL A 136 2.02 5.94 -12.81
CA VAL A 136 1.24 4.87 -12.19
C VAL A 136 -0.21 5.02 -12.62
N SER A 137 -0.78 3.98 -13.23
CA SER A 137 -2.21 3.97 -13.61
C SER A 137 -2.98 2.98 -12.75
N LEU A 138 -3.82 3.48 -11.85
CA LEU A 138 -4.67 2.70 -10.94
C LEU A 138 -5.98 3.45 -10.69
N PHE A 139 -7.07 2.74 -10.41
CA PHE A 139 -8.36 3.36 -10.04
C PHE A 139 -8.90 4.38 -11.06
N GLU A 140 -8.66 4.14 -12.36
CA GLU A 140 -9.03 5.08 -13.45
C GLU A 140 -8.38 6.47 -13.31
N LYS A 141 -7.23 6.52 -12.65
CA LYS A 141 -6.43 7.72 -12.45
C LYS A 141 -4.97 7.45 -12.75
N SER A 142 -4.28 8.49 -13.18
CA SER A 142 -2.84 8.50 -13.34
C SER A 142 -2.20 9.25 -12.18
N PHE A 143 -1.07 8.74 -11.70
CA PHE A 143 -0.33 9.28 -10.58
C PHE A 143 1.15 9.37 -10.90
N THR A 144 1.80 10.32 -10.24
CA THR A 144 3.26 10.39 -10.11
C THR A 144 3.64 10.21 -8.65
N LEU A 145 4.71 9.46 -8.39
CA LEU A 145 5.26 9.20 -7.08
C LEU A 145 6.51 10.05 -6.84
N SER A 146 6.68 10.52 -5.62
CA SER A 146 7.92 11.11 -5.13
C SER A 146 8.32 10.46 -3.80
N TYR A 147 9.56 10.00 -3.73
CA TYR A 147 10.19 9.40 -2.56
C TYR A 147 11.72 9.52 -2.69
N GLU A 148 12.43 9.51 -1.57
CA GLU A 148 13.90 9.50 -1.57
C GLU A 148 14.43 8.05 -1.57
N ALA A 149 15.17 7.68 -2.60
CA ALA A 149 15.57 6.28 -2.82
C ALA A 149 16.60 5.75 -1.81
N GLU A 150 17.41 6.62 -1.18
CA GLU A 150 18.59 6.20 -0.39
C GLU A 150 18.59 6.69 1.07
N SER A 151 17.48 7.24 1.56
CA SER A 151 17.38 7.83 2.89
C SER A 151 16.12 7.41 3.66
N PRO A 152 15.78 6.10 3.73
CA PRO A 152 14.69 5.67 4.59
C PRO A 152 14.99 6.02 6.05
N LEU A 153 13.94 6.38 6.80
CA LEU A 153 14.06 6.46 8.24
C LEU A 153 14.20 5.04 8.78
N PHE A 154 15.21 4.76 9.59
CA PHE A 154 15.50 3.40 10.04
C PHE A 154 15.75 3.32 11.54
N GLY A 155 15.58 2.11 12.07
CA GLY A 155 15.88 1.78 13.44
C GLY A 155 15.52 0.33 13.78
N THR A 156 15.45 0.04 15.07
CA THR A 156 14.95 -1.21 15.66
C THR A 156 13.63 -0.91 16.37
N LEU A 157 12.69 -1.84 16.32
CA LEU A 157 11.40 -1.71 17.00
C LEU A 157 11.52 -1.70 18.54
N MET A 158 12.64 -2.21 19.06
CA MET A 158 13.06 -2.11 20.44
C MET A 158 13.76 -0.75 20.66
N ASP A 159 13.01 0.23 21.15
CA ASP A 159 13.43 1.65 21.19
C ASP A 159 14.78 1.86 21.91
N ASN A 160 15.07 1.09 22.96
CA ASN A 160 16.31 1.20 23.73
C ASN A 160 17.58 0.79 22.96
N SER A 161 17.44 0.09 21.84
CA SER A 161 18.54 -0.41 21.01
C SER A 161 19.01 0.60 19.97
N ASN A 162 18.21 1.65 19.74
CA ASN A 162 18.46 2.66 18.70
C ASN A 162 19.63 3.61 19.00
N SER A 163 20.05 3.72 20.26
CA SER A 163 21.15 4.58 20.69
C SER A 163 22.55 3.98 20.49
N LYS A 164 22.67 2.75 19.97
CA LYS A 164 23.91 1.94 20.10
C LYS A 164 24.50 1.37 18.81
N SER A 165 24.12 1.82 17.60
CA SER A 165 24.74 1.29 16.37
C SER A 165 26.02 2.07 16.00
N PRO A 166 27.22 1.46 16.06
CA PRO A 166 28.47 2.11 15.69
C PRO A 166 28.73 2.13 14.16
N VAL A 167 27.89 1.46 13.35
CA VAL A 167 28.15 1.25 11.91
C VAL A 167 27.26 2.14 11.01
N GLU A 168 26.01 2.37 11.39
CA GLU A 168 25.03 3.12 10.57
C GLU A 168 24.60 4.44 11.21
N GLY A 169 25.19 4.81 12.36
CA GLY A 169 24.72 5.89 13.21
C GLY A 169 23.55 5.46 14.11
N PRO A 170 23.13 6.29 15.07
CA PRO A 170 22.00 5.96 15.94
C PRO A 170 20.72 5.87 15.10
N GLY A 171 20.06 4.70 15.13
CA GLY A 171 18.72 4.55 14.58
C GLY A 171 17.72 5.44 15.32
N LYS A 172 16.51 5.57 14.76
CA LYS A 172 15.42 6.33 15.39
C LYS A 172 14.45 5.38 16.09
N THR A 173 13.81 5.84 17.17
CA THR A 173 12.62 5.14 17.67
C THR A 173 11.54 5.18 16.60
N LEU A 174 10.65 4.19 16.57
CA LEU A 174 9.57 4.20 15.58
C LEU A 174 8.68 5.44 15.71
N LEU A 175 8.46 5.90 16.95
CA LEU A 175 7.68 7.11 17.21
C LEU A 175 8.35 8.36 16.60
N ASP A 176 9.67 8.51 16.75
CA ASP A 176 10.41 9.62 16.16
C ASP A 176 10.40 9.57 14.63
N SER A 177 10.53 8.37 14.06
CA SER A 177 10.45 8.19 12.60
C SER A 177 9.08 8.56 12.06
N LEU A 178 7.99 8.13 12.72
CA LEU A 178 6.64 8.50 12.32
C LEU A 178 6.36 10.00 12.52
N HIS A 179 6.96 10.62 13.55
CA HIS A 179 6.84 12.06 13.76
C HIS A 179 7.55 12.82 12.64
N GLN A 180 8.77 12.42 12.30
CA GLN A 180 9.53 13.01 11.20
C GLN A 180 8.81 12.82 9.86
N LEU A 181 8.26 11.62 9.60
CA LEU A 181 7.45 11.35 8.42
C LEU A 181 6.29 12.36 8.32
N PHE A 182 5.44 12.44 9.35
CA PHE A 182 4.24 13.27 9.31
C PHE A 182 4.47 14.76 9.56
N THR A 183 5.72 15.16 9.82
CA THR A 183 6.10 16.59 9.81
C THR A 183 6.15 17.13 8.37
N PHE A 184 6.50 16.29 7.39
CA PHE A 184 6.76 16.74 6.02
C PHE A 184 5.89 16.05 4.97
N HIS A 185 5.36 14.86 5.27
CA HIS A 185 4.64 14.01 4.33
C HIS A 185 3.32 13.52 4.96
N ASN A 186 2.37 13.09 4.13
CA ASN A 186 1.10 12.55 4.64
C ASN A 186 1.07 11.02 4.69
N ALA A 187 2.02 10.34 4.06
CA ALA A 187 2.02 8.90 3.98
C ALA A 187 3.42 8.32 3.82
N GLY A 188 3.56 7.06 4.22
CA GLY A 188 4.76 6.29 4.01
C GLY A 188 4.49 4.79 4.07
N ILE A 189 5.50 4.01 3.72
CA ILE A 189 5.48 2.56 3.82
C ILE A 189 6.44 2.15 4.95
N PHE A 190 5.87 1.59 6.00
CA PHE A 190 6.61 0.97 7.09
C PHE A 190 6.94 -0.47 6.72
N ILE A 191 8.22 -0.85 6.81
CA ILE A 191 8.71 -2.19 6.47
C ILE A 191 9.43 -2.79 7.66
N ALA A 192 8.98 -3.97 8.11
CA ALA A 192 9.64 -4.77 9.14
C ALA A 192 9.25 -6.25 9.01
N GLY A 193 10.19 -7.16 9.24
CA GLY A 193 9.91 -8.61 9.28
C GLY A 193 9.31 -9.19 8.01
N GLY A 194 9.68 -8.65 6.84
CA GLY A 194 9.11 -9.06 5.54
C GLY A 194 7.69 -8.54 5.26
N LYS A 195 7.15 -7.67 6.12
CA LYS A 195 5.84 -7.01 5.92
C LYS A 195 6.06 -5.57 5.48
N SER A 196 5.25 -5.12 4.52
CA SER A 196 5.14 -3.71 4.14
C SER A 196 3.73 -3.22 4.44
N LEU A 197 3.62 -2.18 5.28
CA LEU A 197 2.37 -1.62 5.79
C LEU A 197 2.28 -0.15 5.38
N ALA A 198 1.10 0.33 4.98
CA ALA A 198 0.94 1.76 4.73
C ALA A 198 0.63 2.48 6.04
N VAL A 199 1.32 3.59 6.29
CA VAL A 199 1.03 4.53 7.38
C VAL A 199 0.60 5.86 6.78
N ILE A 200 -0.54 6.40 7.22
CA ILE A 200 -1.15 7.59 6.62
C ILE A 200 -1.62 8.54 7.72
N SER A 201 -1.36 9.84 7.54
CA SER A 201 -1.97 10.93 8.28
C SER A 201 -3.05 11.57 7.40
N HIS A 202 -4.28 11.69 7.91
CA HIS A 202 -5.37 12.33 7.18
C HIS A 202 -6.35 13.02 8.15
N GLY A 203 -6.47 14.34 8.02
CA GLY A 203 -7.11 15.17 9.03
C GLY A 203 -6.36 15.04 10.36
N ASP A 204 -7.10 14.81 11.44
CA ASP A 204 -6.56 14.76 12.80
C ASP A 204 -6.30 13.31 13.26
N LYS A 205 -6.24 12.36 12.31
CA LYS A 205 -6.21 10.91 12.58
C LYS A 205 -5.06 10.24 11.83
N PHE A 206 -4.64 9.11 12.37
CA PHE A 206 -3.62 8.25 11.75
C PHE A 206 -4.19 6.90 11.38
N TYR A 207 -3.66 6.33 10.30
CA TYR A 207 -4.13 5.07 9.74
C TYR A 207 -2.97 4.11 9.48
N LEU A 208 -3.17 2.83 9.81
CA LEU A 208 -2.28 1.73 9.44
C LEU A 208 -3.06 0.76 8.55
N PHE A 209 -2.53 0.43 7.39
CA PHE A 209 -3.04 -0.68 6.59
C PHE A 209 -2.10 -1.88 6.68
N ASP A 210 -2.64 -3.02 7.09
CA ASP A 210 -1.98 -4.32 7.02
C ASP A 210 -2.74 -5.24 6.06
N SER A 211 -2.08 -5.62 4.96
CA SER A 211 -2.63 -6.54 3.95
C SER A 211 -2.59 -8.01 4.37
N HIS A 212 -1.87 -8.34 5.44
CA HIS A 212 -1.73 -9.70 5.96
C HIS A 212 -2.99 -10.14 6.71
N SER A 213 -2.95 -11.37 7.21
CA SER A 213 -4.04 -11.93 7.97
C SER A 213 -4.09 -11.32 9.37
N CYS A 214 -5.09 -10.47 9.61
CA CYS A 214 -5.32 -9.79 10.88
C CYS A 214 -6.64 -10.26 11.52
N GLY A 215 -6.65 -10.33 12.86
CA GLY A 215 -7.79 -10.65 13.70
C GLY A 215 -8.70 -9.44 13.96
N PRO A 216 -9.80 -9.62 14.71
CA PRO A 216 -10.85 -8.63 14.93
C PRO A 216 -10.36 -7.25 15.39
N VAL A 217 -9.22 -7.15 16.06
CA VAL A 217 -8.65 -5.89 16.56
C VAL A 217 -7.30 -5.55 15.93
N GLY A 218 -6.98 -6.15 14.78
CA GLY A 218 -5.78 -5.85 13.99
C GLY A 218 -4.52 -6.61 14.41
N GLU A 219 -4.63 -7.54 15.34
CA GLU A 219 -3.58 -8.46 15.75
C GLU A 219 -3.29 -9.50 14.65
N PRO A 220 -2.04 -9.94 14.44
CA PRO A 220 -1.76 -11.02 13.49
C PRO A 220 -2.49 -12.32 13.86
N THR A 221 -3.08 -12.99 12.87
CA THR A 221 -3.77 -14.28 13.04
C THR A 221 -3.56 -15.17 11.81
N LEU A 222 -3.88 -16.46 11.92
CA LEU A 222 -3.70 -17.41 10.81
C LEU A 222 -4.80 -17.30 9.73
N ASP A 223 -6.05 -17.09 10.14
CA ASP A 223 -7.22 -17.08 9.25
C ASP A 223 -8.05 -15.81 9.46
N GLY A 224 -7.47 -14.71 9.00
CA GLY A 224 -7.96 -13.36 9.21
C GLY A 224 -8.23 -12.64 7.90
N LYS A 225 -8.31 -11.31 7.99
CA LYS A 225 -8.50 -10.47 6.81
C LYS A 225 -7.56 -9.28 6.92
N ALA A 226 -7.17 -8.71 5.79
CA ALA A 226 -6.49 -7.42 5.79
C ALA A 226 -7.34 -6.37 6.50
N CYS A 227 -6.69 -5.35 7.04
CA CYS A 227 -7.37 -4.31 7.78
C CYS A 227 -6.76 -2.92 7.59
N VAL A 228 -7.58 -1.90 7.79
CA VAL A 228 -7.16 -0.53 8.05
C VAL A 228 -7.53 -0.18 9.48
N ILE A 229 -6.54 0.17 10.29
CA ILE A 229 -6.72 0.61 11.67
C ILE A 229 -6.66 2.14 11.66
N GLN A 230 -7.65 2.80 12.27
CA GLN A 230 -7.65 4.23 12.56
C GLN A 230 -7.35 4.46 14.04
N VAL A 231 -6.42 5.37 14.35
CA VAL A 231 -6.09 5.80 15.71
C VAL A 231 -5.98 7.32 15.83
N GLU A 232 -6.11 7.81 17.05
CA GLU A 232 -6.11 9.25 17.38
C GLU A 232 -4.70 9.83 17.63
N THR A 233 -3.72 9.00 17.96
CA THR A 233 -2.38 9.47 18.35
C THR A 233 -1.28 8.73 17.61
N LEU A 234 -0.17 9.43 17.42
CA LEU A 234 1.01 8.87 16.78
C LEU A 234 1.62 7.71 17.59
N SER A 235 1.60 7.80 18.92
CA SER A 235 2.01 6.71 19.81
C SER A 235 1.16 5.46 19.62
N ALA A 236 -0.15 5.62 19.43
CA ALA A 236 -1.04 4.49 19.14
C ALA A 236 -0.73 3.88 17.76
N LEU A 237 -0.39 4.69 16.75
CA LEU A 237 0.04 4.19 15.45
C LEU A 237 1.34 3.39 15.56
N ALA A 238 2.35 3.92 16.25
CA ALA A 238 3.62 3.23 16.49
C ALA A 238 3.40 1.87 17.15
N ASN A 239 2.50 1.79 18.15
CA ASN A 239 2.14 0.53 18.79
C ASN A 239 1.45 -0.44 17.81
N CYS A 240 0.58 0.05 16.92
CA CYS A 240 -0.04 -0.79 15.89
C CYS A 240 1.00 -1.38 14.93
N CYS A 241 1.98 -0.59 14.48
CA CYS A 241 3.09 -1.05 13.65
C CYS A 241 3.92 -2.13 14.35
N LYS A 242 4.31 -1.90 15.62
CA LYS A 242 5.07 -2.88 16.43
C LYS A 242 4.30 -4.20 16.59
N ARG A 243 3.01 -4.14 16.93
CA ARG A 243 2.16 -5.35 17.02
C ARG A 243 2.06 -6.10 15.69
N SER A 244 1.98 -5.37 14.58
CA SER A 244 1.87 -5.98 13.24
C SER A 244 3.16 -6.70 12.82
N ALA A 245 4.32 -6.21 13.27
CA ALA A 245 5.62 -6.82 13.00
C ALA A 245 5.95 -8.04 13.89
N VAL A 246 5.20 -8.26 14.98
CA VAL A 246 5.28 -9.41 15.91
C VAL A 246 6.56 -9.51 16.76
N ASP A 247 7.74 -9.13 16.24
CA ASP A 247 9.01 -9.18 16.99
C ASP A 247 9.65 -7.78 17.09
N GLU A 248 9.78 -7.29 18.32
CA GLU A 248 10.38 -5.98 18.60
C GLU A 248 11.89 -5.93 18.33
N ARG A 249 12.56 -7.07 18.17
CA ARG A 249 14.00 -7.13 17.82
C ARG A 249 14.27 -6.84 16.34
N LEU A 250 13.22 -6.78 15.52
CA LEU A 250 13.36 -6.50 14.10
C LEU A 250 13.81 -5.06 13.87
N THR A 251 14.66 -4.90 12.86
CA THR A 251 14.89 -3.61 12.24
C THR A 251 13.68 -3.22 11.41
N TYR A 252 13.51 -1.91 11.22
CA TYR A 252 12.47 -1.36 10.39
C TYR A 252 13.02 -0.24 9.49
N THR A 253 12.31 -0.02 8.38
CA THR A 253 12.41 1.22 7.61
C THR A 253 11.04 1.89 7.51
N VAL A 254 11.04 3.21 7.33
CA VAL A 254 9.89 4.02 6.94
C VAL A 254 10.32 4.89 5.77
N ASP A 255 9.78 4.59 4.60
CA ASP A 255 9.98 5.33 3.38
C ASP A 255 8.78 6.26 3.18
N HIS A 256 8.98 7.57 3.02
CA HIS A 256 7.86 8.45 2.66
C HIS A 256 7.42 8.16 1.22
N VAL A 257 6.14 8.40 0.95
CA VAL A 257 5.59 8.30 -0.40
C VAL A 257 4.62 9.45 -0.63
N ASP A 258 5.06 10.42 -1.43
CA ASP A 258 4.21 11.52 -1.87
C ASP A 258 3.59 11.19 -3.22
N VAL A 259 2.30 11.53 -3.36
CA VAL A 259 1.49 11.18 -4.52
C VAL A 259 0.94 12.46 -5.15
N THR A 260 1.15 12.60 -6.45
CA THR A 260 0.49 13.63 -7.27
C THR A 260 -0.50 12.97 -8.21
N VAL A 261 -1.77 13.36 -8.14
CA VAL A 261 -2.79 12.92 -9.11
C VAL A 261 -2.63 13.73 -10.40
N CYS A 262 -2.35 13.06 -11.51
CA CYS A 262 -2.27 13.70 -12.81
C CYS A 262 -3.67 14.15 -13.24
N ARG A 263 -3.80 15.36 -13.81
CA ARG A 263 -5.06 15.80 -14.40
C ARG A 263 -5.25 15.10 -15.74
N ASP A 264 -6.47 14.63 -15.99
CA ASP A 264 -6.86 14.17 -17.32
C ASP A 264 -6.67 15.34 -18.30
N SER A 265 -5.86 15.17 -19.34
CA SER A 265 -5.80 16.16 -20.42
C SER A 265 -7.21 16.25 -21.01
N PRO A 266 -7.81 17.44 -21.16
CA PRO A 266 -9.11 17.54 -21.82
C PRO A 266 -8.95 16.94 -23.21
N ALA A 267 -9.77 15.92 -23.51
CA ALA A 267 -9.81 15.31 -24.83
C ALA A 267 -9.98 16.45 -25.84
N THR A 268 -8.95 16.65 -26.67
CA THR A 268 -9.05 17.51 -27.84
C THR A 268 -10.18 16.94 -28.69
N LYS A 269 -11.31 17.65 -28.69
CA LYS A 269 -12.45 17.39 -29.57
C LYS A 269 -12.04 17.54 -31.02
#